data_AF-A0A941HJ66-F1
#
_entry.id   AF-A0A941HJ66-F1
#
_cell.length_a   1.000
_cell.length_b   1.000
_cell.length_c   1.000
_cell.angle_alpha   90.00
_cell.angle_beta   90.00
_cell.angle_gamma   90.00
#
_symmetry.space_group_name_H-M   'P 1'
#
loop_
_entity.id
_entity.type
_entity.pdbx_description
1 polymer ?
#
loop_
_entity_poly.entity_id
_entity_poly.type
_entity_poly.pdbx_seq_one_letter_code
_entity_poly.pdbx_strand_id
1 'polypeptide(L)'
;MKGLLILVLLCITTSGIAQSNTEVYLFDLNTTKEGLVLSNQRNISNNKGYDNQPSFYNDNIILFSSTRNEQTDIAAYNIRDAKVNWISNTTIGSEYSPTKIPNQKAVSAIRLDTTGKQLLYTYNYKTGKSKVLLENLKVGYHTWFTKNMIVSSVLEDGGLSLVVSNLLDNSNHTMQKKIGRSLHKIPNSKLISYISKEQEQWEIKSLNPISGATKKIVNTIPEAEDMCWLINGSILMGKGNQIYIVNPKTDTDWRVFHTFKNRELGNITRIATNATSTLLAVVSDTPAELAVRDVLDSYNQKDINAFLNNCTKDVALYNYPNYKTSHDLSSFKKFYKQTFTKVKDLNTKVREQIIIGNYVINKEEMTFANHNYLIIKMYEVTDGKVSKIIHFDKSKPEQGAAKIVDEHLAAYNSRNIDAYIAKYADNIKVSNFPDQTLYKGKEQLKNEIASLLEKTPDLNRNVKNRIVYGKMIINEEYLTVNGKKSRIIAIYKVTNGKIKTLTYIL
;
A
#
# COMPACT_ATOMS: atom_id res chain seq x y z
N MET A 1 -22.98 -8.59 30.49
CA MET A 1 -22.03 -9.24 29.57
C MET A 1 -22.41 -8.92 28.13
N LYS A 2 -21.76 -7.94 27.52
CA LYS A 2 -21.75 -7.69 26.07
C LYS A 2 -20.33 -7.27 25.72
N GLY A 3 -19.55 -8.22 25.21
CA GLY A 3 -18.22 -7.94 24.67
C GLY A 3 -18.38 -7.21 23.36
N LEU A 4 -17.97 -5.94 23.32
CA LEU A 4 -17.86 -5.20 22.08
C LEU A 4 -16.56 -5.63 21.41
N LEU A 5 -16.65 -6.63 20.54
CA LEU A 5 -15.63 -6.90 19.53
C LEU A 5 -15.52 -5.64 18.66
N ILE A 6 -14.30 -5.15 18.46
CA ILE A 6 -13.98 -4.14 17.47
C ILE A 6 -14.23 -4.78 16.09
N LEU A 7 -15.43 -4.59 15.56
CA LEU A 7 -15.78 -4.94 14.19
C LEU A 7 -15.42 -3.73 13.32
N VAL A 8 -14.24 -3.79 12.69
CA VAL A 8 -13.87 -2.88 11.61
C VAL A 8 -14.81 -3.20 10.44
N LEU A 9 -15.90 -2.45 10.33
CA LEU A 9 -16.77 -2.51 9.17
C LEU A 9 -16.05 -1.83 8.00
N LEU A 10 -15.36 -2.61 7.17
CA LEU A 10 -14.92 -2.19 5.84
C LEU A 10 -16.17 -2.04 4.96
N CYS A 11 -16.80 -0.87 5.00
CA CYS A 11 -17.65 -0.44 3.90
C CYS A 11 -16.75 -0.19 2.69
N ILE A 12 -16.68 -1.15 1.78
CA ILE A 12 -16.14 -0.93 0.44
C ILE A 12 -17.16 -0.08 -0.31
N THR A 13 -17.11 1.24 -0.11
CA THR A 13 -17.63 2.17 -1.10
C THR A 13 -16.60 2.24 -2.21
N THR A 14 -16.97 1.77 -3.40
CA THR A 14 -16.23 2.07 -4.63
C THR A 14 -16.46 3.54 -5.00
N SER A 15 -15.96 4.44 -4.15
CA SER A 15 -15.63 5.80 -4.56
C SER A 15 -14.27 5.70 -5.23
N GLY A 16 -14.13 6.25 -6.43
CA GLY A 16 -12.90 6.17 -7.24
C GLY A 16 -11.66 6.45 -6.40
N ILE A 17 -10.98 5.38 -6.00
CA ILE A 17 -9.64 5.46 -5.43
C ILE A 17 -8.79 5.97 -6.58
N ALA A 18 -8.30 7.19 -6.44
CA ALA A 18 -7.29 7.73 -7.33
C ALA A 18 -6.17 6.68 -7.45
N GLN A 19 -5.75 6.39 -8.68
CA GLN A 19 -4.90 5.23 -8.96
C GLN A 19 -3.52 5.45 -8.33
N SER A 20 -3.10 4.56 -7.43
CA SER A 20 -1.82 4.62 -6.75
C SER A 20 -0.65 4.67 -7.73
N ASN A 21 0.18 5.72 -7.63
CA ASN A 21 1.43 5.80 -8.38
C ASN A 21 2.35 4.64 -7.99
N THR A 22 2.56 3.74 -8.95
CA THR A 22 3.21 2.45 -8.77
C THR A 22 4.30 2.30 -9.80
N GLU A 23 5.34 1.54 -9.46
CA GLU A 23 6.43 1.24 -10.37
C GLU A 23 6.66 -0.28 -10.40
N VAL A 24 7.00 -0.79 -11.58
CA VAL A 24 7.36 -2.19 -11.81
C VAL A 24 8.88 -2.31 -11.75
N TYR A 25 9.35 -3.09 -10.79
CA TYR A 25 10.76 -3.41 -10.64
C TYR A 25 11.05 -4.86 -11.06
N LEU A 26 12.13 -5.06 -11.81
CA LEU A 26 12.58 -6.37 -12.28
C LEU A 26 13.91 -6.77 -11.63
N PHE A 27 13.99 -8.00 -11.17
CA PHE A 27 15.15 -8.61 -10.52
C PHE A 27 15.55 -9.90 -11.22
N ASP A 28 16.84 -10.20 -11.19
CA ASP A 28 17.36 -11.53 -11.48
C ASP A 28 17.20 -12.39 -10.22
N LEU A 29 16.54 -13.55 -10.35
CA LEU A 29 16.30 -14.52 -9.29
C LEU A 29 17.23 -15.73 -9.49
N ASN A 30 18.20 -15.89 -8.61
CA ASN A 30 19.22 -16.92 -8.70
C ASN A 30 19.13 -17.90 -7.54
N THR A 31 19.45 -19.18 -7.79
CA THR A 31 19.63 -20.17 -6.71
C THR A 31 21.12 -20.35 -6.45
N THR A 32 21.53 -20.17 -5.21
CA THR A 32 22.90 -20.35 -4.73
C THR A 32 22.96 -21.53 -3.74
N LYS A 33 24.17 -21.89 -3.28
CA LYS A 33 24.33 -22.91 -2.21
C LYS A 33 23.62 -22.51 -0.90
N GLU A 34 23.47 -21.21 -0.66
CA GLU A 34 22.85 -20.64 0.54
C GLU A 34 21.34 -20.41 0.37
N GLY A 35 20.80 -20.65 -0.83
CA GLY A 35 19.39 -20.50 -1.16
C GLY A 35 19.13 -19.50 -2.30
N LEU A 36 17.88 -19.09 -2.43
CA LEU A 36 17.45 -18.10 -3.42
C LEU A 36 18.02 -16.71 -3.10
N VAL A 37 18.39 -15.94 -4.12
CA VAL A 37 18.92 -14.59 -4.00
C VAL A 37 18.34 -13.70 -5.10
N LEU A 38 18.00 -12.45 -4.74
CA LEU A 38 17.63 -11.39 -5.69
C LEU A 38 18.84 -10.52 -6.00
N SER A 39 18.96 -10.14 -7.27
CA SER A 39 20.03 -9.26 -7.76
C SER A 39 19.53 -8.40 -8.92
N ASN A 40 20.34 -7.43 -9.34
CA ASN A 40 20.10 -6.62 -10.54
C ASN A 40 18.72 -5.92 -10.56
N GLN A 41 18.44 -5.15 -9.51
CA GLN A 41 17.22 -4.34 -9.43
C GLN A 41 17.17 -3.32 -10.58
N ARG A 42 16.08 -3.32 -11.33
CA ARG A 42 15.81 -2.37 -12.42
C ARG A 42 14.38 -1.85 -12.30
N ASN A 43 14.17 -0.53 -12.28
CA ASN A 43 12.84 0.02 -12.53
C ASN A 43 12.59 -0.05 -14.05
N ILE A 44 11.59 -0.85 -14.46
CA ILE A 44 11.31 -1.11 -15.89
C ILE A 44 10.11 -0.32 -16.44
N SER A 45 9.29 0.29 -15.57
CA SER A 45 8.23 1.21 -15.98
C SER A 45 8.76 2.62 -16.12
N ASN A 46 9.44 3.13 -15.08
CA ASN A 46 9.98 4.49 -14.98
C ASN A 46 9.00 5.54 -15.51
N ASN A 47 7.76 5.46 -15.03
CA ASN A 47 6.62 6.18 -15.57
C ASN A 47 5.72 6.68 -14.44
N LYS A 48 5.15 7.88 -14.61
CA LYS A 48 4.25 8.43 -13.61
C LYS A 48 2.85 7.83 -13.80
N GLY A 49 2.30 7.31 -12.71
CA GLY A 49 0.91 6.88 -12.63
C GLY A 49 0.79 5.39 -12.30
N TYR A 50 -0.21 4.76 -12.87
CA TYR A 50 -0.49 3.36 -12.69
C TYR A 50 0.42 2.50 -13.58
N ASP A 51 1.44 1.88 -12.97
CA ASP A 51 2.27 0.85 -13.59
C ASP A 51 2.19 -0.44 -12.77
N ASN A 52 1.47 -1.44 -13.30
CA ASN A 52 0.96 -2.53 -12.47
C ASN A 52 0.72 -3.83 -13.23
N GLN A 53 0.35 -4.87 -12.47
CA GLN A 53 -0.10 -6.17 -12.97
C GLN A 53 0.87 -6.80 -13.98
N PRO A 54 2.16 -6.94 -13.62
CA PRO A 54 3.15 -7.47 -14.54
C PRO A 54 2.91 -8.95 -14.85
N SER A 55 3.22 -9.36 -16.08
CA SER A 55 3.28 -10.76 -16.48
C SER A 55 4.38 -10.99 -17.51
N PHE A 56 4.84 -12.22 -17.66
CA PHE A 56 5.90 -12.55 -18.61
C PHE A 56 5.29 -13.09 -19.91
N TYR A 57 5.54 -12.39 -21.02
CA TYR A 57 5.23 -12.91 -22.36
C TYR A 57 6.24 -13.98 -22.78
N ASN A 58 7.50 -13.80 -22.38
CA ASN A 58 8.58 -14.78 -22.44
C ASN A 58 9.74 -14.30 -21.55
N ASP A 59 10.89 -14.96 -21.61
CA ASP A 59 12.07 -14.64 -20.79
C ASP A 59 12.77 -13.31 -21.16
N ASN A 60 12.31 -12.61 -22.20
CA ASN A 60 12.84 -11.31 -22.60
C ASN A 60 11.80 -10.18 -22.57
N ILE A 61 10.50 -10.50 -22.51
CA ILE A 61 9.43 -9.52 -22.64
C ILE A 61 8.50 -9.62 -21.43
N ILE A 62 8.44 -8.52 -20.69
CA ILE A 62 7.50 -8.32 -19.57
C ILE A 62 6.37 -7.41 -20.05
N LEU A 63 5.15 -7.86 -19.83
CA LEU A 63 3.94 -7.07 -20.03
C LEU A 63 3.54 -6.43 -18.72
N PHE A 64 2.98 -5.22 -18.76
CA PHE A 64 2.32 -4.59 -17.62
C PHE A 64 1.32 -3.56 -18.12
N SER A 65 0.37 -3.23 -17.27
CA SER A 65 -0.52 -2.10 -17.46
C SER A 65 0.22 -0.83 -17.09
N SER A 66 0.22 0.17 -17.96
CA SER A 66 1.01 1.40 -17.77
C SER A 66 0.21 2.64 -18.17
N THR A 67 0.36 3.72 -17.40
CA THR A 67 -0.35 4.96 -17.67
C THR A 67 0.24 5.69 -18.86
N ARG A 68 -0.62 6.07 -19.80
CA ARG A 68 -0.31 6.92 -20.95
C ARG A 68 -1.55 7.73 -21.31
N ASN A 69 -1.40 9.04 -21.53
CA ASN A 69 -2.49 9.94 -21.93
C ASN A 69 -3.74 9.86 -21.03
N GLU A 70 -3.54 9.86 -19.70
CA GLU A 70 -4.61 9.80 -18.69
C GLU A 70 -5.44 8.50 -18.69
N GLN A 71 -5.02 7.48 -19.45
CA GLN A 71 -5.57 6.12 -19.42
C GLN A 71 -4.47 5.09 -19.16
N THR A 72 -4.84 3.83 -18.98
CA THR A 72 -3.88 2.72 -18.90
C THR A 72 -3.87 1.94 -20.21
N ASP A 73 -2.70 1.68 -20.78
CA ASP A 73 -2.50 0.84 -21.96
C ASP A 73 -1.62 -0.37 -21.63
N ILE A 74 -1.52 -1.33 -22.55
CA ILE A 74 -0.62 -2.49 -22.44
C ILE A 74 0.79 -2.08 -22.87
N ALA A 75 1.71 -2.04 -21.91
CA ALA A 75 3.14 -1.87 -22.13
C ALA A 75 3.86 -3.23 -22.23
N ALA A 76 4.93 -3.27 -23.03
CA ALA A 76 5.80 -4.42 -23.21
C ALA A 76 7.27 -3.97 -23.13
N TYR A 77 7.90 -4.28 -22.00
CA TYR A 77 9.32 -4.02 -21.78
C TYR A 77 10.17 -5.18 -22.30
N ASN A 78 11.17 -4.86 -23.12
CA ASN A 78 12.16 -5.81 -23.62
C ASN A 78 13.46 -5.66 -22.82
N ILE A 79 13.89 -6.74 -22.17
CA ILE A 79 15.09 -6.77 -21.32
C ILE A 79 16.37 -6.51 -22.12
N ARG A 80 16.42 -6.97 -23.38
CA ARG A 80 17.66 -6.95 -24.18
C ARG A 80 18.10 -5.53 -24.56
N ASP A 81 17.15 -4.67 -24.86
CA ASP A 81 17.39 -3.29 -25.30
C ASP A 81 16.92 -2.25 -24.28
N ALA A 82 16.36 -2.70 -23.15
CA ALA A 82 15.80 -1.87 -22.08
C ALA A 82 14.72 -0.88 -22.57
N LYS A 83 13.88 -1.28 -23.53
CA LYS A 83 12.83 -0.42 -24.10
C LYS A 83 11.42 -0.90 -23.80
N VAL A 84 10.54 0.05 -23.50
CA VAL A 84 9.09 -0.15 -23.43
C VAL A 84 8.47 0.14 -24.80
N ASN A 85 7.65 -0.81 -25.30
CA ASN A 85 6.81 -0.63 -26.47
C ASN A 85 5.34 -0.75 -26.07
N TRP A 86 4.45 -0.10 -26.80
CA TRP A 86 3.01 -0.12 -26.53
C TRP A 86 2.28 -1.09 -27.45
N ILE A 87 1.47 -1.99 -26.87
CA ILE A 87 0.67 -2.96 -27.63
C ILE A 87 -0.73 -2.41 -27.93
N SER A 88 -1.32 -1.66 -26.99
CA SER A 88 -2.63 -1.02 -27.16
C SER A 88 -2.52 0.50 -27.23
N ASN A 89 -3.56 1.12 -27.79
CA ASN A 89 -3.83 2.56 -27.78
C ASN A 89 -5.33 2.75 -28.04
N THR A 90 -6.16 2.28 -27.12
CA THR A 90 -7.61 2.27 -27.34
C THR A 90 -8.21 3.59 -26.93
N THR A 91 -9.00 4.21 -27.80
CA THR A 91 -9.62 5.52 -27.54
C THR A 91 -10.77 5.46 -26.53
N ILE A 92 -11.30 4.27 -26.25
CA ILE A 92 -12.49 4.05 -25.41
C ILE A 92 -12.16 2.97 -24.37
N GLY A 93 -11.29 3.29 -23.42
CA GLY A 93 -11.06 2.45 -22.25
C GLY A 93 -9.60 2.27 -21.87
N SER A 94 -9.41 1.67 -20.71
CA SER A 94 -8.11 1.33 -20.15
C SER A 94 -7.92 -0.18 -20.06
N GLU A 95 -6.70 -0.65 -20.31
CA GLU A 95 -6.32 -2.06 -20.25
C GLU A 95 -5.63 -2.46 -18.94
N TYR A 96 -6.06 -3.61 -18.41
CA TYR A 96 -5.63 -4.16 -17.13
C TYR A 96 -5.24 -5.65 -17.25
N SER A 97 -4.28 -6.07 -16.41
CA SER A 97 -3.80 -7.45 -16.27
C SER A 97 -3.45 -8.15 -17.59
N PRO A 98 -2.54 -7.59 -18.40
CA PRO A 98 -2.15 -8.20 -19.66
C PRO A 98 -1.44 -9.53 -19.42
N THR A 99 -1.83 -10.58 -20.14
CA THR A 99 -1.19 -11.90 -20.11
C THR A 99 -1.06 -12.48 -21.52
N LYS A 100 0.00 -13.26 -21.76
CA LYS A 100 0.17 -13.96 -23.05
C LYS A 100 -0.90 -15.02 -23.26
N ILE A 101 -1.45 -15.05 -24.48
CA ILE A 101 -2.32 -16.14 -24.91
C ILE A 101 -1.46 -17.37 -25.29
N PRO A 102 -1.73 -18.56 -24.72
CA PRO A 102 -0.97 -19.77 -25.03
C PRO A 102 -0.91 -20.05 -26.53
N ASN A 103 0.29 -20.32 -27.04
CA ASN A 103 0.57 -20.70 -28.44
C ASN A 103 0.13 -19.66 -29.49
N GLN A 104 0.00 -18.39 -29.11
CA GLN A 104 -0.38 -17.31 -30.03
C GLN A 104 0.55 -16.11 -29.91
N LYS A 105 0.69 -15.35 -31.00
CA LYS A 105 1.34 -14.03 -31.01
C LYS A 105 0.34 -12.94 -30.58
N ALA A 106 -0.26 -13.14 -29.41
CA ALA A 106 -1.35 -12.31 -28.89
C ALA A 106 -1.28 -12.18 -27.37
N VAL A 107 -1.87 -11.10 -26.87
CA VAL A 107 -2.03 -10.79 -25.45
C VAL A 107 -3.51 -10.72 -25.14
N SER A 108 -3.90 -11.15 -23.96
CA SER A 108 -5.24 -10.92 -23.41
C SER A 108 -5.18 -9.92 -22.28
N ALA A 109 -6.13 -9.00 -22.21
CA ALA A 109 -6.23 -8.01 -21.13
C ALA A 109 -7.70 -7.67 -20.88
N ILE A 110 -8.01 -7.29 -19.64
CA ILE A 110 -9.31 -6.72 -19.28
C ILE A 110 -9.35 -5.30 -19.82
N ARG A 111 -10.41 -4.91 -20.51
CA ARG A 111 -10.66 -3.51 -20.84
C ARG A 111 -11.85 -3.02 -20.04
N LEU A 112 -11.66 -1.90 -19.32
CA LEU A 112 -12.74 -1.10 -18.74
C LEU A 112 -12.95 0.12 -19.64
N ASP A 113 -14.08 0.19 -20.31
CA ASP A 113 -14.40 1.31 -21.18
C ASP A 113 -15.01 2.50 -20.42
N THR A 114 -15.16 3.63 -21.11
CA THR A 114 -15.68 4.88 -20.52
C THR A 114 -17.16 4.82 -20.16
N THR A 115 -17.89 3.78 -20.60
CA THR A 115 -19.29 3.52 -20.21
C THR A 115 -19.37 2.65 -18.94
N GLY A 116 -18.23 2.19 -18.43
CA GLY A 116 -18.14 1.27 -17.29
C GLY A 116 -18.26 -0.20 -17.68
N LYS A 117 -18.31 -0.52 -18.98
CA LYS A 117 -18.32 -1.90 -19.47
C LYS A 117 -16.93 -2.48 -19.30
N GLN A 118 -16.87 -3.67 -18.71
CA GLN A 118 -15.61 -4.35 -18.41
C GLN A 118 -15.64 -5.77 -18.92
N LEU A 119 -14.80 -6.10 -19.90
CA LEU A 119 -14.73 -7.44 -20.51
C LEU A 119 -13.27 -7.87 -20.73
N LEU A 120 -13.09 -9.16 -21.00
CA LEU A 120 -11.80 -9.71 -21.41
C LEU A 120 -11.65 -9.63 -22.94
N TYR A 121 -10.53 -9.10 -23.41
CA TYR A 121 -10.20 -8.94 -24.84
C TYR A 121 -8.92 -9.69 -25.19
N THR A 122 -8.81 -10.09 -26.45
CA THR A 122 -7.53 -10.44 -27.11
C THR A 122 -7.02 -9.26 -27.91
N TYR A 123 -5.70 -9.12 -28.00
CA TYR A 123 -4.96 -8.10 -28.73
C TYR A 123 -3.88 -8.80 -29.55
N ASN A 124 -3.82 -8.53 -30.84
CA ASN A 124 -2.69 -8.93 -31.66
C ASN A 124 -1.43 -8.22 -31.15
N TYR A 125 -0.37 -8.97 -30.85
CA TYR A 125 0.84 -8.42 -30.21
C TYR A 125 1.51 -7.30 -31.02
N LYS A 126 1.43 -7.35 -32.36
CA LYS A 126 2.10 -6.38 -33.25
C LYS A 126 1.21 -5.24 -33.67
N THR A 127 -0.06 -5.50 -33.95
CA THR A 127 -0.97 -4.50 -34.55
C THR A 127 -1.91 -3.86 -33.53
N GLY A 128 -2.00 -4.39 -32.31
CA GLY A 128 -2.94 -3.92 -31.29
C GLY A 128 -4.42 -4.18 -31.60
N LYS A 129 -4.75 -4.74 -32.77
CA LYS A 129 -6.12 -5.10 -33.14
C LYS A 129 -6.73 -6.03 -32.11
N SER A 130 -7.90 -5.67 -31.60
CA SER A 130 -8.53 -6.36 -30.48
C SER A 130 -9.88 -6.97 -30.82
N LYS A 131 -10.24 -8.07 -30.14
CA LYS A 131 -11.56 -8.71 -30.18
C LYS A 131 -11.97 -9.12 -28.77
N VAL A 132 -13.27 -9.07 -28.45
CA VAL A 132 -13.79 -9.61 -27.18
C VAL A 132 -13.55 -11.13 -27.12
N LEU A 133 -13.11 -11.62 -25.96
CA LEU A 133 -12.95 -13.05 -25.67
C LEU A 133 -14.14 -13.61 -24.89
N LEU A 134 -14.67 -12.87 -23.92
CA LEU A 134 -15.79 -13.27 -23.07
C LEU A 134 -16.80 -12.12 -23.01
N GLU A 135 -17.91 -12.24 -23.74
CA GLU A 135 -18.89 -11.14 -23.93
C GLU A 135 -19.82 -10.91 -22.73
N ASN A 136 -20.08 -11.95 -21.94
CA ASN A 136 -21.13 -11.96 -20.91
C ASN A 136 -20.57 -12.02 -19.47
N LEU A 137 -19.28 -11.75 -19.28
CA LEU A 137 -18.64 -11.80 -17.96
C LEU A 137 -17.89 -10.52 -17.66
N LYS A 138 -18.19 -9.92 -16.50
CA LYS A 138 -17.44 -8.79 -15.94
C LYS A 138 -16.12 -9.30 -15.33
N VAL A 139 -15.15 -9.64 -16.16
CA VAL A 139 -13.88 -10.24 -15.73
C VAL A 139 -13.01 -9.20 -15.05
N GLY A 140 -12.54 -9.50 -13.83
CA GLY A 140 -11.56 -8.68 -13.08
C GLY A 140 -10.12 -9.11 -13.32
N TYR A 141 -9.85 -10.41 -13.29
CA TYR A 141 -8.53 -11.03 -13.48
C TYR A 141 -8.71 -12.40 -14.14
N HIS A 142 -7.69 -12.88 -14.83
CA HIS A 142 -7.76 -14.17 -15.52
C HIS A 142 -6.41 -14.87 -15.60
N THR A 143 -6.47 -16.19 -15.72
CA THR A 143 -5.34 -17.04 -16.09
C THR A 143 -5.80 -18.07 -17.10
N TRP A 144 -4.96 -18.36 -18.09
CA TRP A 144 -5.25 -19.38 -19.08
C TRP A 144 -5.00 -20.76 -18.50
N PHE A 145 -5.95 -21.69 -18.54
CA PHE A 145 -5.68 -23.09 -18.20
C PHE A 145 -5.11 -23.84 -19.42
N THR A 146 -5.82 -23.75 -20.54
CA THR A 146 -5.40 -24.24 -21.87
C THR A 146 -5.57 -23.12 -22.90
N LYS A 147 -5.33 -23.38 -24.20
CA LYS A 147 -5.64 -22.40 -25.25
C LYS A 147 -7.14 -22.09 -25.41
N ASN A 148 -8.02 -22.95 -24.88
CA ASN A 148 -9.46 -22.87 -25.02
C ASN A 148 -10.20 -22.73 -23.68
N MET A 149 -9.48 -22.77 -22.56
CA MET A 149 -10.09 -22.68 -21.22
C MET A 149 -9.43 -21.57 -20.41
N ILE A 150 -10.26 -20.70 -19.85
CA ILE A 150 -9.85 -19.57 -19.02
C ILE A 150 -10.42 -19.77 -17.63
N VAL A 151 -9.62 -19.49 -16.61
CA VAL A 151 -10.09 -19.37 -15.23
C VAL A 151 -10.02 -17.90 -14.86
N SER A 152 -11.15 -17.33 -14.45
CA SER A 152 -11.34 -15.90 -14.24
C SER A 152 -11.88 -15.62 -12.85
N SER A 153 -11.54 -14.45 -12.31
CA SER A 153 -12.29 -13.84 -11.21
C SER A 153 -13.31 -12.89 -11.84
N VAL A 154 -14.59 -13.14 -11.65
CA VAL A 154 -15.70 -12.34 -12.20
C VAL A 154 -16.29 -11.50 -11.09
N LEU A 155 -16.56 -10.23 -11.39
CA LEU A 155 -17.19 -9.28 -10.46
C LEU A 155 -18.70 -9.58 -10.37
N GLU A 156 -19.15 -10.05 -9.20
CA GLU A 156 -20.56 -10.32 -8.90
C GLU A 156 -20.83 -10.13 -7.40
N ASP A 157 -22.05 -9.73 -7.04
CA ASP A 157 -22.52 -9.60 -5.65
C ASP A 157 -21.60 -8.77 -4.71
N GLY A 158 -20.94 -7.73 -5.26
CA GLY A 158 -20.00 -6.90 -4.49
C GLY A 158 -18.66 -7.58 -4.16
N GLY A 159 -18.37 -8.74 -4.76
CA GLY A 159 -17.14 -9.50 -4.58
C GLY A 159 -16.61 -10.10 -5.89
N LEU A 160 -15.74 -11.09 -5.75
CA LEU A 160 -15.18 -11.85 -6.86
C LEU A 160 -15.58 -13.33 -6.76
N SER A 161 -15.94 -13.91 -7.90
CA SER A 161 -16.22 -15.33 -8.05
C SER A 161 -15.30 -15.99 -9.05
N LEU A 162 -14.86 -17.20 -8.72
CA LEU A 162 -14.03 -18.05 -9.56
C LEU A 162 -14.89 -18.70 -10.64
N VAL A 163 -14.64 -18.37 -11.91
CA VAL A 163 -15.40 -18.88 -13.06
C VAL A 163 -14.46 -19.59 -14.02
N VAL A 164 -14.83 -20.77 -14.48
CA VAL A 164 -14.16 -21.48 -15.57
C VAL A 164 -14.97 -21.29 -16.84
N SER A 165 -14.33 -20.75 -17.86
CA SER A 165 -14.92 -20.50 -19.18
C SER A 165 -14.28 -21.38 -20.23
N ASN A 166 -15.11 -22.02 -21.08
CA ASN A 166 -14.66 -22.78 -22.24
C ASN A 166 -15.02 -22.00 -23.52
N LEU A 167 -14.00 -21.68 -24.31
CA LEU A 167 -14.14 -20.87 -25.53
C LEU A 167 -14.68 -21.67 -26.74
N LEU A 168 -14.73 -23.00 -26.66
CA LEU A 168 -15.25 -23.83 -27.76
C LEU A 168 -16.78 -23.86 -27.78
N ASP A 169 -17.41 -23.94 -26.60
CA ASP A 169 -18.86 -24.04 -26.42
C ASP A 169 -19.47 -22.79 -25.76
N ASN A 170 -18.63 -21.81 -25.41
CA ASN A 170 -19.00 -20.56 -24.70
C ASN A 170 -19.63 -20.79 -23.31
N SER A 171 -19.41 -21.95 -22.70
CA SER A 171 -19.90 -22.26 -21.35
C SER A 171 -19.09 -21.51 -20.28
N ASN A 172 -19.78 -21.16 -19.19
CA ASN A 172 -19.19 -20.52 -18.02
C ASN A 172 -19.73 -21.21 -16.76
N HIS A 173 -18.82 -21.68 -15.90
CA HIS A 173 -19.17 -22.40 -14.67
C HIS A 173 -18.53 -21.70 -13.46
N THR A 174 -19.37 -21.19 -12.56
CA THR A 174 -18.92 -20.63 -11.29
C THR A 174 -18.54 -21.75 -10.33
N MET A 175 -17.26 -21.77 -9.92
CA MET A 175 -16.68 -22.80 -9.05
C MET A 175 -16.71 -22.40 -7.57
N GLN A 176 -16.50 -21.11 -7.27
CA GLN A 176 -16.52 -20.61 -5.89
C GLN A 176 -16.81 -19.11 -5.87
N LYS A 177 -17.56 -18.62 -4.86
CA LYS A 177 -17.69 -17.19 -4.56
C LYS A 177 -16.65 -16.74 -3.53
N LYS A 178 -16.55 -15.42 -3.29
CA LYS A 178 -15.67 -14.81 -2.27
C LYS A 178 -14.20 -15.23 -2.44
N ILE A 179 -13.65 -15.00 -3.62
CA ILE A 179 -12.23 -15.22 -3.91
C ILE A 179 -11.43 -13.91 -3.91
N GLY A 180 -10.11 -14.02 -3.86
CA GLY A 180 -9.19 -12.91 -4.16
C GLY A 180 -8.86 -12.81 -5.65
N ARG A 181 -8.01 -11.84 -5.99
CA ARG A 181 -7.60 -11.58 -7.39
C ARG A 181 -6.52 -12.51 -7.96
N SER A 182 -5.75 -13.20 -7.12
CA SER A 182 -4.61 -14.02 -7.56
C SER A 182 -5.03 -15.37 -8.13
N LEU A 183 -4.75 -15.59 -9.41
CA LEU A 183 -5.05 -16.82 -10.15
C LEU A 183 -3.80 -17.30 -10.90
N HIS A 184 -3.29 -18.49 -10.59
CA HIS A 184 -2.02 -18.96 -11.13
C HIS A 184 -2.07 -20.44 -11.51
N LYS A 185 -1.37 -20.83 -12.58
CA LYS A 185 -1.07 -22.24 -12.79
C LYS A 185 -0.14 -22.73 -11.69
N ILE A 186 -0.44 -23.89 -11.12
CA ILE A 186 0.50 -24.57 -10.23
C ILE A 186 1.53 -25.30 -11.11
N PRO A 187 2.84 -24.99 -10.98
CA PRO A 187 3.88 -25.57 -11.81
C PRO A 187 3.85 -27.11 -11.82
N ASN A 188 4.16 -27.69 -12.97
CA ASN A 188 4.23 -29.15 -13.17
C ASN A 188 2.93 -29.90 -12.82
N SER A 189 1.76 -29.25 -13.00
CA SER A 189 0.46 -29.85 -12.72
C SER A 189 -0.63 -29.37 -13.69
N LYS A 190 -1.80 -30.01 -13.62
CA LYS A 190 -3.03 -29.57 -14.32
C LYS A 190 -3.96 -28.77 -13.40
N LEU A 191 -3.41 -28.07 -12.41
CA LEU A 191 -4.17 -27.33 -11.41
C LEU A 191 -3.94 -25.82 -11.51
N ILE A 192 -4.96 -25.07 -11.12
CA ILE A 192 -4.89 -23.63 -10.88
C ILE A 192 -4.94 -23.38 -9.38
N SER A 193 -4.11 -22.50 -8.85
CA SER A 193 -4.25 -21.98 -7.50
C SER A 193 -5.01 -20.66 -7.50
N TYR A 194 -5.81 -20.44 -6.47
CA TYR A 194 -6.51 -19.18 -6.20
C TYR A 194 -6.54 -18.89 -4.70
N ILE A 195 -6.79 -17.63 -4.34
CA ILE A 195 -7.03 -17.25 -2.93
C ILE A 195 -8.52 -17.33 -2.64
N SER A 196 -8.90 -18.11 -1.64
CA SER A 196 -10.24 -18.13 -1.06
C SER A 196 -10.32 -17.20 0.14
N LYS A 197 -11.38 -16.39 0.18
CA LYS A 197 -11.70 -15.44 1.25
C LYS A 197 -13.00 -15.82 1.97
N GLU A 198 -13.40 -17.09 1.91
CA GLU A 198 -14.58 -17.58 2.64
C GLU A 198 -14.36 -17.61 4.16
N GLN A 199 -13.09 -17.72 4.59
CA GLN A 199 -12.67 -17.71 5.98
C GLN A 199 -12.02 -16.36 6.35
N GLU A 200 -11.98 -16.04 7.65
CA GLU A 200 -11.29 -14.84 8.16
C GLU A 200 -9.80 -14.85 7.79
N GLN A 201 -9.11 -15.98 8.04
CA GLN A 201 -7.77 -16.22 7.52
C GLN A 201 -7.89 -16.75 6.08
N TRP A 202 -7.43 -15.98 5.09
CA TRP A 202 -7.55 -16.39 3.69
C TRP A 202 -6.64 -17.59 3.37
N GLU A 203 -7.13 -18.43 2.47
CA GLU A 203 -6.49 -19.69 2.10
C GLU A 203 -6.07 -19.68 0.63
N ILE A 204 -4.89 -20.21 0.33
CA ILE A 204 -4.52 -20.59 -1.03
C ILE A 204 -5.08 -21.98 -1.28
N LYS A 205 -5.94 -22.14 -2.29
CA LYS A 205 -6.56 -23.41 -2.69
C LYS A 205 -6.16 -23.76 -4.12
N SER A 206 -6.05 -25.06 -4.42
CA SER A 206 -5.99 -25.57 -5.79
C SER A 206 -7.39 -25.83 -6.33
N LEU A 207 -7.57 -25.69 -7.64
CA LEU A 207 -8.72 -26.07 -8.46
C LEU A 207 -8.24 -26.96 -9.61
N ASN A 208 -8.92 -28.07 -9.86
CA ASN A 208 -8.89 -28.76 -11.14
C ASN A 208 -10.00 -28.19 -12.05
N PRO A 209 -9.68 -27.44 -13.13
CA PRO A 209 -10.70 -26.77 -13.93
C PRO A 209 -11.62 -27.73 -14.73
N ILE A 210 -11.26 -29.01 -14.82
CA ILE A 210 -12.06 -30.03 -15.52
C ILE A 210 -13.05 -30.67 -14.55
N SER A 211 -12.60 -31.11 -13.38
CA SER A 211 -13.48 -31.82 -12.42
C SER A 211 -14.15 -30.91 -11.40
N GLY A 212 -13.73 -29.65 -11.28
CA GLY A 212 -14.18 -28.73 -10.23
C GLY A 212 -13.61 -29.03 -8.84
N ALA A 213 -12.81 -30.08 -8.67
CA ALA A 213 -12.26 -30.46 -7.39
C ALA A 213 -11.35 -29.37 -6.82
N THR A 214 -11.53 -29.02 -5.54
CA THR A 214 -10.70 -28.05 -4.83
C THR A 214 -10.03 -28.63 -3.59
N LYS A 215 -8.88 -28.08 -3.20
CA LYS A 215 -8.14 -28.50 -1.99
C LYS A 215 -7.35 -27.32 -1.42
N LYS A 216 -7.31 -27.18 -0.09
CA LYS A 216 -6.43 -26.23 0.61
C LYS A 216 -4.95 -26.60 0.41
N ILE A 217 -4.13 -25.59 0.14
CA ILE A 217 -2.67 -25.69 0.03
C ILE A 217 -2.02 -25.14 1.30
N VAL A 218 -2.21 -23.85 1.59
CA VAL A 218 -1.62 -23.15 2.74
C VAL A 218 -2.45 -21.91 3.06
N ASN A 219 -2.34 -21.36 4.26
CA ASN A 219 -2.89 -20.04 4.56
C ASN A 219 -2.06 -18.94 3.88
N THR A 220 -2.69 -17.83 3.50
CA THR A 220 -1.97 -16.63 3.06
C THR A 220 -1.26 -15.94 4.22
N ILE A 221 -0.35 -15.03 3.90
CA ILE A 221 0.04 -13.99 4.85
C ILE A 221 -1.17 -13.08 5.07
N PRO A 222 -1.54 -12.73 6.32
CA PRO A 222 -2.70 -11.89 6.58
C PRO A 222 -2.72 -10.62 5.73
N GLU A 223 -3.85 -10.34 5.09
CA GLU A 223 -4.10 -9.15 4.24
C GLU A 223 -3.23 -9.06 2.97
N ALA A 224 -2.41 -10.07 2.67
CA ALA A 224 -1.67 -10.13 1.41
C ALA A 224 -2.50 -10.89 0.37
N GLU A 225 -2.65 -10.31 -0.83
CA GLU A 225 -3.55 -10.85 -1.86
C GLU A 225 -2.83 -11.27 -3.14
N ASP A 226 -1.56 -10.90 -3.31
CA ASP A 226 -0.79 -11.20 -4.53
C ASP A 226 0.27 -12.26 -4.28
N MET A 227 0.39 -13.22 -5.21
CA MET A 227 1.35 -14.31 -5.11
C MET A 227 1.92 -14.70 -6.47
N CYS A 228 3.03 -15.43 -6.47
CA CYS A 228 3.47 -16.17 -7.66
C CYS A 228 4.07 -17.52 -7.27
N TRP A 229 4.04 -18.47 -8.21
CA TRP A 229 4.68 -19.78 -8.03
C TRP A 229 6.05 -19.79 -8.69
N LEU A 230 7.06 -20.27 -7.96
CA LEU A 230 8.34 -20.66 -8.53
C LEU A 230 8.25 -22.06 -9.14
N ILE A 231 9.05 -22.34 -10.17
CA ILE A 231 9.06 -23.61 -10.92
C ILE A 231 9.33 -24.83 -10.01
N ASN A 232 10.02 -24.63 -8.88
CA ASN A 232 10.29 -25.67 -7.88
C ASN A 232 9.11 -25.97 -6.94
N GLY A 233 7.98 -25.26 -7.08
CA GLY A 233 6.78 -25.42 -6.25
C GLY A 233 6.73 -24.53 -5.00
N SER A 234 7.67 -23.61 -4.82
CA SER A 234 7.56 -22.58 -3.78
C SER A 234 6.60 -21.47 -4.20
N ILE A 235 5.96 -20.82 -3.24
CA ILE A 235 5.07 -19.67 -3.44
C ILE A 235 5.74 -18.44 -2.85
N LEU A 236 5.72 -17.32 -3.57
CA LEU A 236 6.15 -16.01 -3.08
C LEU A 236 4.95 -15.09 -2.85
N MET A 237 4.99 -14.28 -1.80
CA MET A 237 4.03 -13.20 -1.53
C MET A 237 4.76 -11.93 -1.07
N GLY A 238 4.30 -10.77 -1.53
CA GLY A 238 4.79 -9.47 -1.07
C GLY A 238 3.90 -8.88 0.03
N LYS A 239 4.52 -8.25 1.05
CA LYS A 239 3.82 -7.41 2.03
C LYS A 239 4.77 -6.35 2.58
N GLY A 240 4.38 -5.07 2.52
CA GLY A 240 5.30 -3.98 2.85
C GLY A 240 6.54 -4.05 1.98
N ASN A 241 7.73 -3.86 2.57
CA ASN A 241 9.01 -3.93 1.87
C ASN A 241 9.64 -5.34 1.89
N GLN A 242 8.84 -6.38 2.09
CA GLN A 242 9.33 -7.75 2.24
C GLN A 242 8.67 -8.70 1.24
N ILE A 243 9.46 -9.67 0.78
CA ILE A 243 8.96 -10.85 0.08
C ILE A 243 9.11 -12.02 1.02
N TYR A 244 8.06 -12.83 1.08
CA TYR A 244 7.99 -14.05 1.85
C TYR A 244 7.93 -15.25 0.92
N ILE A 245 8.37 -16.41 1.42
CA ILE A 245 8.36 -17.67 0.69
C ILE A 245 7.81 -18.79 1.56
N VAL A 246 7.10 -19.72 0.93
CA VAL A 246 6.72 -21.01 1.51
C VAL A 246 6.77 -22.08 0.43
N ASN A 247 7.35 -23.25 0.74
CA ASN A 247 7.15 -24.44 -0.07
C ASN A 247 6.15 -25.36 0.64
N PRO A 248 4.90 -25.48 0.15
CA PRO A 248 3.84 -26.21 0.84
C PRO A 248 4.09 -27.72 0.96
N LYS A 249 5.15 -28.26 0.33
CA LYS A 249 5.55 -29.67 0.50
C LYS A 249 6.53 -29.88 1.66
N THR A 250 7.31 -28.86 2.03
CA THR A 250 8.43 -29.00 2.98
C THR A 250 8.30 -28.08 4.19
N ASP A 251 7.59 -26.97 4.05
CA ASP A 251 7.54 -25.92 5.05
C ASP A 251 6.17 -25.95 5.75
N THR A 252 6.17 -25.63 7.05
CA THR A 252 4.94 -25.53 7.85
C THR A 252 4.36 -24.12 7.88
N ASP A 253 5.18 -23.09 7.62
CA ASP A 253 4.77 -21.69 7.65
C ASP A 253 5.64 -20.81 6.72
N TRP A 254 5.18 -19.59 6.48
CA TRP A 254 5.91 -18.58 5.71
C TRP A 254 7.16 -18.11 6.42
N ARG A 255 8.23 -17.90 5.64
CA ARG A 255 9.44 -17.22 6.12
C ARG A 255 9.76 -16.01 5.25
N VAL A 256 10.45 -15.03 5.83
CA VAL A 256 10.98 -13.90 5.06
C VAL A 256 12.03 -14.44 4.08
N PHE A 257 11.81 -14.19 2.79
CA PHE A 257 12.77 -14.48 1.72
C PHE A 257 13.73 -13.31 1.54
N HIS A 258 13.19 -12.09 1.43
CA HIS A 258 13.98 -10.90 1.19
C HIS A 258 13.35 -9.68 1.88
N THR A 259 14.18 -8.78 2.38
CA THR A 259 13.75 -7.48 2.93
C THR A 259 14.49 -6.38 2.17
N PHE A 260 13.74 -5.55 1.44
CA PHE A 260 14.30 -4.41 0.73
C PHE A 260 14.67 -3.32 1.74
N LYS A 261 15.98 -3.02 1.81
CA LYS A 261 16.52 -1.97 2.69
C LYS A 261 16.63 -0.62 1.98
N ASN A 262 16.54 -0.60 0.65
CA ASN A 262 16.54 0.65 -0.10
C ASN A 262 15.19 1.35 0.02
N ARG A 263 15.23 2.68 -0.02
CA ARG A 263 14.07 3.55 0.12
C ARG A 263 13.25 3.70 -1.17
N GLU A 264 13.52 2.88 -2.17
CA GLU A 264 12.84 2.90 -3.47
C GLU A 264 11.62 1.96 -3.51
N LEU A 265 11.64 0.90 -2.70
CA LEU A 265 10.59 -0.11 -2.62
C LEU A 265 9.85 0.04 -1.29
N GLY A 266 8.62 0.53 -1.37
CA GLY A 266 7.73 0.77 -0.25
C GLY A 266 6.88 -0.46 0.04
N ASN A 267 5.61 -0.39 -0.37
CA ASN A 267 4.67 -1.49 -0.21
C ASN A 267 4.58 -2.30 -1.51
N ILE A 268 4.96 -3.57 -1.45
CA ILE A 268 4.87 -4.50 -2.58
C ILE A 268 3.42 -4.96 -2.74
N THR A 269 2.82 -4.60 -3.87
CA THR A 269 1.40 -4.87 -4.14
C THR A 269 1.16 -5.93 -5.19
N ARG A 270 2.14 -6.26 -6.03
CA ARG A 270 2.11 -7.38 -6.99
C ARG A 270 3.44 -8.10 -7.06
N ILE A 271 3.39 -9.38 -7.46
CA ILE A 271 4.58 -10.19 -7.71
C ILE A 271 4.33 -11.18 -8.85
N ALA A 272 5.28 -11.29 -9.78
CA ALA A 272 5.21 -12.21 -10.90
C ALA A 272 6.60 -12.77 -11.23
N THR A 273 6.65 -14.00 -11.75
CA THR A 273 7.91 -14.63 -12.20
C THR A 273 7.74 -15.22 -13.60
N ASN A 274 8.85 -15.35 -14.33
CA ASN A 274 8.85 -16.05 -15.61
C ASN A 274 8.75 -17.58 -15.42
N ALA A 275 8.50 -18.31 -16.51
CA ALA A 275 8.23 -19.75 -16.45
C ALA A 275 9.37 -20.58 -15.84
N THR A 276 10.63 -20.12 -15.97
CA THR A 276 11.82 -20.79 -15.42
C THR A 276 12.24 -20.26 -14.05
N SER A 277 11.54 -19.25 -13.52
CA SER A 277 11.86 -18.61 -12.23
C SER A 277 13.27 -18.04 -12.12
N THR A 278 13.76 -17.45 -13.21
CA THR A 278 15.04 -16.73 -13.27
C THR A 278 14.86 -15.21 -13.16
N LEU A 279 13.62 -14.73 -13.29
CA LEU A 279 13.28 -13.32 -13.20
C LEU A 279 12.11 -13.13 -12.25
N LEU A 280 12.14 -12.04 -11.49
CA LEU A 280 11.06 -11.64 -10.60
C LEU A 280 10.67 -10.19 -10.88
N ALA A 281 9.41 -9.95 -11.23
CA ALA A 281 8.83 -8.63 -11.31
C ALA A 281 8.02 -8.36 -10.04
N VAL A 282 8.18 -7.19 -9.44
CA VAL A 282 7.39 -6.73 -8.30
C VAL A 282 6.83 -5.35 -8.61
N VAL A 283 5.62 -5.07 -8.12
CA VAL A 283 5.06 -3.72 -8.15
C VAL A 283 5.19 -3.14 -6.76
N SER A 284 5.75 -1.94 -6.66
CA SER A 284 5.80 -1.18 -5.43
C SER A 284 5.08 0.14 -5.59
N ASP A 285 4.32 0.53 -4.58
CA ASP A 285 3.85 1.91 -4.46
C ASP A 285 5.06 2.84 -4.23
N THR A 286 4.96 4.08 -4.71
CA THR A 286 5.99 5.10 -4.43
C THR A 286 6.07 5.34 -2.91
N PRO A 287 7.22 5.15 -2.26
CA PRO A 287 7.38 5.43 -0.83
C PRO A 287 7.03 6.88 -0.52
N ALA A 288 6.24 7.09 0.54
CA ALA A 288 5.77 8.43 0.92
C ALA A 288 6.94 9.42 1.16
N GLU A 289 8.08 8.92 1.64
CA GLU A 289 9.26 9.76 1.86
C GLU A 289 9.88 10.31 0.58
N LEU A 290 9.79 9.60 -0.55
CA LEU A 290 10.29 10.10 -1.84
C LEU A 290 9.43 11.24 -2.35
N ALA A 291 8.11 11.09 -2.28
CA ALA A 291 7.16 12.15 -2.64
C ALA A 291 7.40 13.44 -1.84
N VAL A 292 7.65 13.29 -0.53
CA VAL A 292 7.96 14.43 0.34
C VAL A 292 9.33 15.02 0.04
N ARG A 293 10.35 14.19 -0.20
CA ARG A 293 11.68 14.67 -0.61
C ARG A 293 11.61 15.53 -1.87
N ASP A 294 10.89 15.07 -2.90
CA ASP A 294 10.78 15.80 -4.17
C ASP A 294 10.02 17.14 -4.00
N VAL A 295 9.05 17.21 -3.07
CA VAL A 295 8.42 18.48 -2.65
C VAL A 295 9.40 19.41 -1.92
N LEU A 296 10.25 18.88 -1.04
CA LEU A 296 11.25 19.68 -0.33
C LEU A 296 12.39 20.17 -1.24
N ASP A 297 12.83 19.34 -2.19
CA ASP A 297 13.88 19.70 -3.15
C ASP A 297 13.39 20.81 -4.08
N SER A 298 12.19 20.68 -4.64
CA SER A 298 11.56 21.74 -5.45
C SER A 298 11.28 23.02 -4.64
N TYR A 299 10.92 22.89 -3.36
CA TYR A 299 10.79 24.02 -2.44
C TYR A 299 12.13 24.77 -2.24
N ASN A 300 13.22 24.04 -2.02
CA ASN A 300 14.56 24.61 -1.85
C ASN A 300 15.09 25.27 -3.14
N GLN A 301 14.76 24.68 -4.28
CA GLN A 301 15.04 25.25 -5.61
C GLN A 301 14.15 26.45 -5.94
N LYS A 302 13.08 26.69 -5.16
CA LYS A 302 12.04 27.70 -5.43
C LYS A 302 11.36 27.49 -6.79
N ASP A 303 11.30 26.26 -7.27
CA ASP A 303 10.64 25.89 -8.52
C ASP A 303 9.16 25.60 -8.27
N ILE A 304 8.31 26.57 -8.58
CA ILE A 304 6.86 26.46 -8.38
C ILE A 304 6.23 25.37 -9.27
N ASN A 305 6.78 25.12 -10.47
CA ASN A 305 6.20 24.15 -11.38
C ASN A 305 6.54 22.74 -10.92
N ALA A 306 7.80 22.48 -10.56
CA ALA A 306 8.21 21.20 -9.97
C ALA A 306 7.46 20.93 -8.65
N PHE A 307 7.35 21.94 -7.78
CA PHE A 307 6.65 21.82 -6.51
C PHE A 307 5.19 21.42 -6.68
N LEU A 308 4.46 22.08 -7.58
CA LEU A 308 3.06 21.76 -7.85
C LEU A 308 2.89 20.42 -8.57
N ASN A 309 3.86 20.00 -9.40
CA ASN A 309 3.84 18.70 -10.07
C ASN A 309 3.97 17.52 -9.08
N ASN A 310 4.66 17.74 -7.96
CA ASN A 310 4.86 16.77 -6.88
C ASN A 310 3.71 16.78 -5.84
N CYS A 311 2.72 17.66 -6.03
CA CYS A 311 1.49 17.71 -5.23
C CYS A 311 0.29 17.15 -6.01
N THR A 312 -0.74 16.68 -5.32
CA THR A 312 -2.02 16.32 -5.96
C THR A 312 -2.75 17.56 -6.49
N LYS A 313 -3.72 17.36 -7.40
CA LYS A 313 -4.52 18.46 -7.98
C LYS A 313 -5.36 19.19 -6.91
N ASP A 314 -5.65 18.56 -5.79
CA ASP A 314 -6.46 19.03 -4.67
C ASP A 314 -5.65 19.34 -3.40
N VAL A 315 -4.31 19.44 -3.52
CA VAL A 315 -3.41 19.68 -2.39
C VAL A 315 -3.83 20.88 -1.55
N ALA A 316 -3.74 20.73 -0.22
CA ALA A 316 -4.14 21.76 0.72
C ALA A 316 -3.22 21.86 1.94
N LEU A 317 -3.23 23.04 2.56
CA LEU A 317 -2.56 23.31 3.83
C LEU A 317 -3.53 23.08 4.98
N TYR A 318 -3.02 22.50 6.06
CA TYR A 318 -3.74 22.21 7.28
C TYR A 318 -2.93 22.63 8.50
N ASN A 319 -3.63 22.88 9.61
CA ASN A 319 -3.08 22.88 10.95
C ASN A 319 -3.49 21.59 11.65
N TYR A 320 -2.55 21.00 12.39
CA TYR A 320 -2.82 19.81 13.18
C TYR A 320 -3.98 20.04 14.19
N PRO A 321 -4.88 19.07 14.40
CA PRO A 321 -4.92 17.76 13.76
C PRO A 321 -5.34 17.79 12.29
N ASN A 322 -6.44 18.45 11.92
CA ASN A 322 -6.92 18.40 10.53
C ASN A 322 -7.73 19.63 10.13
N TYR A 323 -7.30 20.81 10.58
CA TYR A 323 -7.98 22.08 10.27
C TYR A 323 -7.43 22.68 8.99
N LYS A 324 -8.19 22.60 7.89
CA LYS A 324 -7.79 23.16 6.59
C LYS A 324 -7.59 24.68 6.71
N THR A 325 -6.43 25.18 6.28
CA THR A 325 -6.07 26.61 6.32
C THR A 325 -6.02 27.25 4.94
N SER A 326 -5.76 26.48 3.88
CA SER A 326 -5.92 26.95 2.51
C SER A 326 -7.40 26.97 2.12
N HIS A 327 -7.90 28.10 1.64
CA HIS A 327 -9.29 28.22 1.18
C HIS A 327 -9.55 27.36 -0.07
N ASP A 328 -8.65 27.43 -1.05
CA ASP A 328 -8.70 26.68 -2.31
C ASP A 328 -7.29 26.45 -2.89
N LEU A 329 -7.21 25.68 -4.00
CA LEU A 329 -5.97 25.42 -4.72
C LEU A 329 -5.32 26.71 -5.25
N SER A 330 -6.13 27.70 -5.65
CA SER A 330 -5.66 28.99 -6.13
C SER A 330 -4.88 29.74 -5.04
N SER A 331 -5.40 29.74 -3.82
CA SER A 331 -4.78 30.33 -2.63
C SER A 331 -3.50 29.60 -2.25
N PHE A 332 -3.49 28.27 -2.31
CA PHE A 332 -2.30 27.45 -2.11
C PHE A 332 -1.19 27.85 -3.10
N LYS A 333 -1.51 27.85 -4.41
CA LYS A 333 -0.57 28.22 -5.48
C LYS A 333 -0.06 29.65 -5.31
N LYS A 334 -0.94 30.59 -4.99
CA LYS A 334 -0.60 32.00 -4.77
C LYS A 334 0.37 32.16 -3.61
N PHE A 335 0.14 31.48 -2.49
CA PHE A 335 1.02 31.53 -1.31
C PHE A 335 2.45 31.08 -1.65
N TYR A 336 2.63 29.91 -2.25
CA TYR A 336 3.97 29.40 -2.60
C TYR A 336 4.64 30.22 -3.70
N LYS A 337 3.89 30.62 -4.74
CA LYS A 337 4.44 31.49 -5.80
C LYS A 337 4.98 32.80 -5.22
N GLN A 338 4.22 33.46 -4.35
CA GLN A 338 4.67 34.69 -3.69
C GLN A 338 5.87 34.43 -2.77
N THR A 339 5.85 33.34 -2.02
CA THR A 339 6.95 32.97 -1.11
C THR A 339 8.25 32.73 -1.89
N PHE A 340 8.19 31.93 -2.95
CA PHE A 340 9.36 31.59 -3.79
C PHE A 340 9.94 32.80 -4.51
N THR A 341 9.12 33.80 -4.86
CA THR A 341 9.59 35.06 -5.45
C THR A 341 10.20 36.00 -4.41
N LYS A 342 9.60 36.11 -3.22
CA LYS A 342 9.96 37.15 -2.23
C LYS A 342 11.07 36.73 -1.27
N VAL A 343 11.15 35.45 -0.91
CA VAL A 343 12.04 34.95 0.15
C VAL A 343 13.26 34.29 -0.50
N LYS A 344 14.37 35.02 -0.54
CA LYS A 344 15.58 34.58 -1.29
C LYS A 344 16.31 33.44 -0.60
N ASP A 345 16.41 33.52 0.72
CA ASP A 345 17.09 32.58 1.61
C ASP A 345 16.25 31.34 1.96
N LEU A 346 15.08 31.18 1.33
CA LEU A 346 14.17 30.07 1.57
C LEU A 346 14.90 28.73 1.42
N ASN A 347 14.96 27.98 2.52
CA ASN A 347 15.52 26.64 2.55
C ASN A 347 14.87 25.82 3.66
N THR A 348 14.82 24.51 3.50
CA THR A 348 14.39 23.56 4.53
C THR A 348 15.27 22.32 4.50
N LYS A 349 15.61 21.84 5.70
CA LYS A 349 16.39 20.63 5.92
C LYS A 349 15.71 19.74 6.95
N VAL A 350 15.49 18.48 6.60
CA VAL A 350 14.96 17.47 7.53
C VAL A 350 16.03 17.11 8.56
N ARG A 351 15.66 17.18 9.85
CA ARG A 351 16.50 16.83 11.00
C ARG A 351 16.13 15.48 11.59
N GLU A 352 14.83 15.24 11.75
CA GLU A 352 14.29 13.97 12.22
C GLU A 352 13.07 13.62 11.36
N GLN A 353 12.86 12.33 11.11
CA GLN A 353 11.78 11.84 10.26
C GLN A 353 11.15 10.59 10.85
N ILE A 354 9.83 10.52 10.79
CA ILE A 354 9.03 9.36 11.16
C ILE A 354 8.06 9.08 10.00
N ILE A 355 8.04 7.85 9.50
CA ILE A 355 7.19 7.42 8.38
C ILE A 355 6.22 6.34 8.87
N ILE A 356 4.92 6.50 8.66
CA ILE A 356 3.90 5.48 8.95
C ILE A 356 2.87 5.46 7.82
N GLY A 357 2.68 4.31 7.17
CA GLY A 357 1.80 4.19 6.01
C GLY A 357 2.13 5.26 4.95
N ASN A 358 1.14 6.09 4.63
CA ASN A 358 1.24 7.20 3.69
C ASN A 358 1.57 8.56 4.35
N TYR A 359 1.87 8.58 5.65
CA TYR A 359 2.24 9.78 6.39
C TYR A 359 3.75 9.89 6.61
N VAL A 360 4.28 11.09 6.44
CA VAL A 360 5.66 11.44 6.76
C VAL A 360 5.66 12.63 7.72
N ILE A 361 6.19 12.45 8.92
CA ILE A 361 6.33 13.49 9.93
C ILE A 361 7.80 13.92 9.94
N ASN A 362 8.07 15.17 9.57
CA ASN A 362 9.40 15.75 9.58
C ASN A 362 9.52 16.79 10.68
N LYS A 363 10.64 16.74 11.39
CA LYS A 363 11.21 17.90 12.08
C LYS A 363 12.15 18.59 11.13
N GLU A 364 11.79 19.79 10.71
CA GLU A 364 12.48 20.57 9.70
C GLU A 364 13.15 21.79 10.31
N GLU A 365 14.38 22.06 9.91
CA GLU A 365 15.01 23.36 10.07
C GLU A 365 14.78 24.16 8.79
N MET A 366 13.97 25.21 8.90
CA MET A 366 13.54 26.06 7.82
C MET A 366 14.17 27.44 7.96
N THR A 367 14.85 27.89 6.92
CA THR A 367 15.32 29.27 6.77
C THR A 367 14.26 30.06 6.01
N PHE A 368 13.81 31.16 6.61
CA PHE A 368 12.80 32.04 6.03
C PHE A 368 13.02 33.47 6.50
N ALA A 369 13.16 34.40 5.56
CA ALA A 369 13.28 35.84 5.86
C ALA A 369 14.40 36.14 6.86
N ASN A 370 15.57 35.55 6.63
CA ASN A 370 16.82 35.60 7.41
C ASN A 370 16.73 35.02 8.82
N HIS A 371 15.71 34.19 9.10
CA HIS A 371 15.54 33.52 10.38
C HIS A 371 15.49 32.01 10.19
N ASN A 372 16.06 31.28 11.15
CA ASN A 372 15.97 29.83 11.20
C ASN A 372 14.87 29.41 12.18
N TYR A 373 14.00 28.53 11.72
CA TYR A 373 12.89 27.98 12.46
C TYR A 373 13.03 26.47 12.52
N LEU A 374 12.89 25.91 13.71
CA LEU A 374 12.63 24.49 13.88
C LEU A 374 11.12 24.29 13.89
N ILE A 375 10.59 23.52 12.95
CA ILE A 375 9.16 23.29 12.76
C ILE A 375 8.86 21.80 12.60
N ILE A 376 7.64 21.37 12.94
CA ILE A 376 7.16 20.03 12.62
C ILE A 376 6.08 20.15 11.54
N LYS A 377 6.23 19.35 10.49
CA LYS A 377 5.23 19.15 9.45
C LYS A 377 4.91 17.68 9.32
N MET A 378 3.65 17.38 9.07
CA MET A 378 3.22 16.06 8.60
C MET A 378 2.69 16.18 7.19
N TYR A 379 3.10 15.26 6.34
CA TYR A 379 2.70 15.16 4.96
C TYR A 379 1.82 13.94 4.81
N GLU A 380 0.67 14.08 4.16
CA GLU A 380 -0.12 12.96 3.66
C GLU A 380 0.22 12.76 2.18
N VAL A 381 0.56 11.54 1.81
CA VAL A 381 0.85 11.16 0.43
C VAL A 381 -0.31 10.35 -0.12
N THR A 382 -0.70 10.68 -1.34
CA THR A 382 -1.71 9.97 -2.12
C THR A 382 -1.16 9.83 -3.52
N ASP A 383 -1.13 8.60 -4.02
CA ASP A 383 -0.63 8.28 -5.37
C ASP A 383 0.77 8.85 -5.64
N GLY A 384 1.69 8.64 -4.71
CA GLY A 384 3.08 9.12 -4.82
C GLY A 384 3.22 10.64 -4.88
N LYS A 385 2.17 11.41 -4.54
CA LYS A 385 2.18 12.87 -4.48
C LYS A 385 1.69 13.37 -3.13
N VAL A 386 2.16 14.53 -2.71
CA VAL A 386 1.69 15.15 -1.46
C VAL A 386 0.28 15.69 -1.65
N SER A 387 -0.67 15.22 -0.85
CA SER A 387 -2.08 15.66 -0.85
C SER A 387 -2.39 16.62 0.30
N LYS A 388 -1.71 16.49 1.44
CA LYS A 388 -1.84 17.45 2.56
C LYS A 388 -0.48 17.81 3.14
N ILE A 389 -0.33 19.09 3.47
CA ILE A 389 0.78 19.59 4.30
C ILE A 389 0.18 20.12 5.60
N ILE A 390 0.46 19.43 6.70
CA ILE A 390 -0.14 19.66 8.02
C ILE A 390 0.92 20.27 8.92
N HIS A 391 0.73 21.53 9.30
CA HIS A 391 1.61 22.25 10.21
C HIS A 391 1.23 21.99 11.66
N PHE A 392 2.24 21.73 12.48
CA PHE A 392 2.07 21.69 13.92
C PHE A 392 2.33 23.07 14.50
N ASP A 393 1.40 23.54 15.33
CA ASP A 393 1.55 24.81 16.02
C ASP A 393 2.71 24.74 17.02
N LYS A 394 3.59 25.75 16.99
CA LYS A 394 4.67 25.93 17.96
C LYS A 394 4.08 26.46 19.27
N SER A 395 3.38 25.60 19.98
CA SER A 395 2.95 25.88 21.34
C SER A 395 4.17 26.20 22.22
N LYS A 396 4.05 27.20 23.11
CA LYS A 396 5.12 27.53 24.07
C LYS A 396 5.55 26.25 24.80
N PRO A 397 6.87 25.97 24.90
CA PRO A 397 7.36 24.79 25.60
C PRO A 397 6.74 24.66 26.98
N GLU A 398 6.28 23.46 27.30
CA GLU A 398 5.85 23.13 28.64
C GLU A 398 6.92 22.27 29.29
N GLN A 399 7.57 22.84 30.30
CA GLN A 399 8.68 22.20 30.99
C GLN A 399 8.22 20.86 31.56
N GLY A 400 8.95 19.80 31.25
CA GLY A 400 8.61 18.44 31.71
C GLY A 400 7.57 17.70 30.88
N ALA A 401 7.09 18.22 29.73
CA ALA A 401 6.14 17.50 28.87
C ALA A 401 6.64 16.08 28.48
N ALA A 402 7.91 15.96 28.09
CA ALA A 402 8.52 14.66 27.79
C ALA A 402 8.53 13.73 29.01
N LYS A 403 8.89 14.26 30.20
CA LYS A 403 8.90 13.51 31.46
C LYS A 403 7.52 12.97 31.83
N ILE A 404 6.46 13.76 31.62
CA ILE A 404 5.08 13.33 31.87
C ILE A 404 4.70 12.15 30.96
N VAL A 405 5.13 12.18 29.69
CA VAL A 405 4.92 11.07 28.75
C VAL A 405 5.73 9.84 29.15
N ASP A 406 6.96 10.01 29.64
CA ASP A 406 7.78 8.89 30.14
C ASP A 406 7.16 8.22 31.37
N GLU A 407 6.68 9.01 32.33
CA GLU A 407 5.98 8.49 33.51
C GLU A 407 4.67 7.79 33.13
N HIS A 408 3.97 8.29 32.11
CA HIS A 408 2.79 7.63 31.52
C HIS A 408 3.14 6.25 30.94
N LEU A 409 4.21 6.16 30.14
CA LEU A 409 4.65 4.90 29.53
C LEU A 409 5.14 3.91 30.58
N ALA A 410 5.88 4.38 31.58
CA ALA A 410 6.33 3.55 32.70
C ALA A 410 5.15 2.98 33.49
N ALA A 411 4.13 3.81 33.77
CA ALA A 411 2.91 3.35 34.42
C ALA A 411 2.12 2.33 33.57
N TYR A 412 2.08 2.54 32.25
CA TYR A 412 1.45 1.59 31.31
C TYR A 412 2.14 0.23 31.34
N ASN A 413 3.47 0.21 31.17
CA ASN A 413 4.25 -1.02 31.11
C ASN A 413 4.33 -1.75 32.47
N SER A 414 4.27 -1.01 33.58
CA SER A 414 4.15 -1.59 34.94
C SER A 414 2.71 -1.97 35.31
N ARG A 415 1.74 -1.77 34.39
CA ARG A 415 0.33 -2.09 34.58
C ARG A 415 -0.30 -1.36 35.78
N ASN A 416 0.26 -0.22 36.18
CA ASN A 416 -0.22 0.61 37.28
C ASN A 416 -1.26 1.62 36.77
N ILE A 417 -2.54 1.22 36.84
CA ILE A 417 -3.66 2.01 36.30
C ILE A 417 -3.79 3.37 36.99
N ASP A 418 -3.63 3.44 38.31
CA ASP A 418 -3.79 4.71 39.02
C ASP A 418 -2.66 5.69 38.69
N ALA A 419 -1.41 5.21 38.61
CA ALA A 419 -0.29 6.03 38.15
C ALA A 419 -0.46 6.47 36.69
N TYR A 420 -1.00 5.59 35.83
CA TYR A 420 -1.25 5.87 34.42
C TYR A 420 -2.30 6.98 34.27
N ILE A 421 -3.46 6.79 34.92
CA ILE A 421 -4.59 7.72 34.85
C ILE A 421 -4.24 9.07 35.51
N ALA A 422 -3.39 9.07 36.54
CA ALA A 422 -2.92 10.30 37.18
C ALA A 422 -2.18 11.24 36.22
N LYS A 423 -1.62 10.76 35.09
CA LYS A 423 -0.95 11.62 34.10
C LYS A 423 -1.89 12.34 33.15
N TYR A 424 -3.18 12.00 33.15
CA TYR A 424 -4.16 12.59 32.25
C TYR A 424 -4.98 13.71 32.90
N ALA A 425 -5.37 14.69 32.07
CA ALA A 425 -6.34 15.70 32.44
C ALA A 425 -7.73 15.08 32.54
N ASP A 426 -8.60 15.64 33.38
CA ASP A 426 -9.93 15.04 33.63
C ASP A 426 -10.81 15.00 32.38
N ASN A 427 -10.60 15.95 31.47
CA ASN A 427 -11.23 16.04 30.14
C ASN A 427 -10.28 15.64 28.99
N ILE A 428 -9.44 14.62 29.20
CA ILE A 428 -8.66 13.98 28.14
C ILE A 428 -9.54 13.64 26.92
N LYS A 429 -9.01 13.88 25.73
CA LYS A 429 -9.56 13.38 24.47
C LYS A 429 -8.57 12.39 23.83
N VAL A 430 -9.03 11.17 23.56
CA VAL A 430 -8.26 10.15 22.82
C VAL A 430 -8.88 9.99 21.44
N SER A 431 -8.06 9.93 20.38
CA SER A 431 -8.56 9.89 19.00
C SER A 431 -7.63 9.10 18.09
N ASN A 432 -8.17 8.57 16.99
CA ASN A 432 -7.37 8.26 15.80
C ASN A 432 -7.34 9.50 14.90
N PHE A 433 -6.18 9.75 14.31
CA PHE A 433 -6.02 10.76 13.27
C PHE A 433 -6.85 10.37 12.03
N PRO A 434 -7.45 11.34 11.30
CA PRO A 434 -7.41 12.79 11.53
C PRO A 434 -8.31 13.31 12.65
N ASP A 435 -9.49 12.73 12.87
CA ASP A 435 -10.53 13.34 13.71
C ASP A 435 -11.50 12.34 14.37
N GLN A 436 -11.21 11.04 14.30
CA GLN A 436 -12.04 10.01 14.91
C GLN A 436 -11.82 9.97 16.43
N THR A 437 -12.80 10.43 17.21
CA THR A 437 -12.71 10.34 18.67
C THR A 437 -12.99 8.91 19.13
N LEU A 438 -12.08 8.37 19.95
CA LEU A 438 -12.24 7.06 20.60
C LEU A 438 -12.89 7.22 21.97
N TYR A 439 -12.27 8.05 22.83
CA TYR A 439 -12.66 8.21 24.22
C TYR A 439 -12.63 9.67 24.64
N LYS A 440 -13.51 10.05 25.56
CA LYS A 440 -13.51 11.37 26.21
C LYS A 440 -13.63 11.20 27.72
N GLY A 441 -12.81 11.94 28.44
CA GLY A 441 -12.82 11.95 29.89
C GLY A 441 -11.98 10.82 30.51
N LYS A 442 -11.52 11.10 31.72
CA LYS A 442 -10.60 10.25 32.46
C LYS A 442 -11.21 8.91 32.88
N GLU A 443 -12.49 8.90 33.26
CA GLU A 443 -13.21 7.69 33.66
C GLU A 443 -13.33 6.69 32.51
N GLN A 444 -13.71 7.16 31.31
CA GLN A 444 -13.78 6.30 30.14
C GLN A 444 -12.40 5.72 29.80
N LEU A 445 -11.36 6.55 29.83
CA LEU A 445 -9.98 6.08 29.63
C LEU A 445 -9.57 5.01 30.65
N LYS A 446 -9.93 5.18 31.93
CA LYS A 446 -9.64 4.21 32.99
C LYS A 446 -10.28 2.85 32.71
N ASN A 447 -11.57 2.84 32.37
CA ASN A 447 -12.31 1.61 32.10
C ASN A 447 -11.77 0.85 30.89
N GLU A 448 -11.43 1.56 29.81
CA GLU A 448 -10.90 0.97 28.58
C GLU A 448 -9.52 0.34 28.79
N ILE A 449 -8.64 1.04 29.49
CA ILE A 449 -7.29 0.54 29.79
C ILE A 449 -7.34 -0.61 30.80
N ALA A 450 -8.22 -0.56 31.80
CA ALA A 450 -8.42 -1.67 32.73
C ALA A 450 -8.85 -2.95 31.99
N SER A 451 -9.83 -2.84 31.09
CA SER A 451 -10.29 -3.98 30.28
C SER A 451 -9.21 -4.49 29.33
N LEU A 452 -8.41 -3.60 28.74
CA LEU A 452 -7.29 -4.00 27.88
C LEU A 452 -6.25 -4.79 28.67
N LEU A 453 -5.81 -4.27 29.82
CA LEU A 453 -4.81 -4.92 30.67
C LEU A 453 -5.27 -6.32 31.08
N GLU A 454 -6.51 -6.48 31.56
CA GLU A 454 -7.06 -7.78 31.95
C GLU A 454 -6.96 -8.84 30.83
N LYS A 455 -7.23 -8.42 29.58
CA LYS A 455 -7.25 -9.32 28.42
C LYS A 455 -5.88 -9.56 27.78
N THR A 456 -4.85 -8.78 28.13
CA THR A 456 -3.57 -8.76 27.41
C THR A 456 -2.39 -8.80 28.40
N PRO A 457 -1.98 -10.00 28.85
CA PRO A 457 -0.90 -10.14 29.83
C PRO A 457 0.46 -9.64 29.31
N ASP A 458 0.70 -9.74 28.01
CA ASP A 458 1.94 -9.38 27.32
C ASP A 458 1.96 -7.93 26.82
N LEU A 459 0.99 -7.11 27.25
CA LEU A 459 0.86 -5.72 26.84
C LEU A 459 2.10 -4.90 27.19
N ASN A 460 2.77 -4.39 26.17
CA ASN A 460 3.98 -3.57 26.33
C ASN A 460 4.08 -2.52 25.21
N ARG A 461 4.63 -1.35 25.55
CA ARG A 461 4.96 -0.26 24.63
C ARG A 461 6.42 0.13 24.74
N ASN A 462 7.09 0.19 23.60
CA ASN A 462 8.46 0.69 23.50
C ASN A 462 8.54 1.85 22.51
N VAL A 463 9.18 2.95 22.90
CA VAL A 463 9.41 4.12 22.05
C VAL A 463 10.68 3.91 21.24
N LYS A 464 10.53 3.91 19.91
CA LYS A 464 11.65 3.79 18.97
C LYS A 464 12.25 5.16 18.63
N ASN A 465 11.40 6.13 18.31
CA ASN A 465 11.79 7.49 17.96
C ASN A 465 10.88 8.47 18.69
N ARG A 466 11.42 9.64 19.05
CA ARG A 466 10.66 10.71 19.69
C ARG A 466 11.01 12.06 19.11
N ILE A 467 9.98 12.83 18.76
CA ILE A 467 10.07 14.25 18.45
C ILE A 467 9.40 15.04 19.58
N VAL A 468 10.14 16.00 20.17
CA VAL A 468 9.63 16.94 21.17
C VAL A 468 9.43 18.31 20.52
N TYR A 469 8.22 18.85 20.60
CA TYR A 469 7.87 20.13 20.00
C TYR A 469 6.90 20.94 20.88
N GLY A 470 7.45 21.78 21.74
CA GLY A 470 6.67 22.62 22.64
C GLY A 470 5.92 21.77 23.67
N LYS A 471 4.59 21.81 23.61
CA LYS A 471 3.68 20.96 24.42
C LYS A 471 3.41 19.59 23.81
N MET A 472 3.89 19.35 22.60
CA MET A 472 3.59 18.14 21.84
C MET A 472 4.76 17.17 21.89
N ILE A 473 4.44 15.89 22.12
CA ILE A 473 5.40 14.78 22.07
C ILE A 473 4.87 13.80 21.03
N ILE A 474 5.69 13.46 20.03
CA ILE A 474 5.34 12.50 18.99
C ILE A 474 6.26 11.31 19.17
N ASN A 475 5.70 10.17 19.56
CA ASN A 475 6.43 8.92 19.69
C ASN A 475 6.11 7.99 18.53
N GLU A 476 7.12 7.38 17.95
CA GLU A 476 6.99 6.14 17.19
C GLU A 476 7.08 4.97 18.17
N GLU A 477 5.99 4.23 18.35
CA GLU A 477 5.86 3.18 19.36
C GLU A 477 5.69 1.81 18.73
N TYR A 478 6.36 0.80 19.30
CA TYR A 478 6.07 -0.60 19.05
C TYR A 478 5.21 -1.15 20.19
N LEU A 479 4.08 -1.76 19.86
CA LEU A 479 3.22 -2.42 20.82
C LEU A 479 3.32 -3.92 20.66
N THR A 480 3.19 -4.63 21.77
CA THR A 480 2.91 -6.06 21.81
C THR A 480 1.56 -6.26 22.46
N VAL A 481 0.65 -6.97 21.78
CA VAL A 481 -0.70 -7.28 22.26
C VAL A 481 -1.07 -8.70 21.82
N ASN A 482 -1.24 -9.64 22.75
CA ASN A 482 -1.60 -11.03 22.47
C ASN A 482 -0.69 -11.70 21.41
N GLY A 483 0.61 -11.53 21.57
CA GLY A 483 1.66 -12.03 20.67
C GLY A 483 1.82 -11.23 19.38
N LYS A 484 0.89 -10.32 19.06
CA LYS A 484 0.97 -9.49 17.86
C LYS A 484 1.80 -8.25 18.14
N LYS A 485 2.80 -8.01 17.30
CA LYS A 485 3.59 -6.78 17.30
C LYS A 485 3.02 -5.81 16.29
N SER A 486 2.77 -4.57 16.69
CA SER A 486 2.34 -3.49 15.82
C SER A 486 3.20 -2.24 16.04
N ARG A 487 3.18 -1.34 15.06
CA ARG A 487 3.87 -0.05 15.09
C ARG A 487 2.81 1.03 14.96
N ILE A 488 2.86 2.06 15.80
CA ILE A 488 1.95 3.21 15.76
C ILE A 488 2.73 4.51 15.96
N ILE A 489 2.12 5.63 15.63
CA ILE A 489 2.55 6.94 16.13
C ILE A 489 1.56 7.41 17.19
N ALA A 490 2.08 7.82 18.35
CA ALA A 490 1.31 8.42 19.43
C ALA A 490 1.70 9.90 19.58
N ILE A 491 0.72 10.79 19.41
CA ILE A 491 0.89 12.24 19.53
C ILE A 491 0.21 12.71 20.81
N TYR A 492 1.02 13.12 21.77
CA TYR A 492 0.59 13.65 23.06
C TYR A 492 0.59 15.16 23.02
N LYS A 493 -0.44 15.81 23.57
CA LYS A 493 -0.41 17.24 23.93
C LYS A 493 -0.52 17.37 25.44
N VAL A 494 0.50 17.92 26.07
CA VAL A 494 0.55 18.18 27.51
C VAL A 494 0.05 19.60 27.79
N THR A 495 -0.71 19.79 28.87
CA THR A 495 -1.18 21.09 29.33
C THR A 495 -1.38 21.05 30.83
N ASN A 496 -0.80 22.01 31.55
CA ASN A 496 -0.79 22.13 33.01
C ASN A 496 -0.30 20.84 33.71
N GLY A 497 0.79 20.26 33.20
CA GLY A 497 1.40 19.06 33.76
C GLY A 497 0.63 17.76 33.51
N LYS A 498 -0.38 17.77 32.64
CA LYS A 498 -1.22 16.60 32.32
C LYS A 498 -1.37 16.39 30.82
N ILE A 499 -1.49 15.13 30.39
CA ILE A 499 -1.83 14.78 29.01
C ILE A 499 -3.29 15.17 28.76
N LYS A 500 -3.49 16.11 27.84
CA LYS A 500 -4.80 16.67 27.47
C LYS A 500 -5.37 16.03 26.21
N THR A 501 -4.53 15.68 25.26
CA THR A 501 -4.92 14.89 24.08
C THR A 501 -3.92 13.79 23.81
N LEU A 502 -4.43 12.65 23.35
CA LEU A 502 -3.65 11.55 22.81
C LEU A 502 -4.24 11.15 21.46
N THR A 503 -3.45 11.26 20.41
CA THR A 503 -3.88 10.92 19.05
C THR A 503 -3.01 9.82 18.48
N TYR A 504 -3.62 8.78 17.93
CA TYR A 504 -2.92 7.68 17.27
C TYR A 504 -2.95 7.85 15.75
N ILE A 505 -1.84 7.53 15.09
CA ILE A 505 -1.75 7.26 13.66
C ILE A 505 -1.35 5.79 13.52
N LEU A 506 -2.09 5.05 12.70
CA LEU A 506 -1.96 3.60 12.54
C LEU A 506 -1.34 3.24 11.18
#